data_AF-A0A7J4J7N7-F1
#
_entry.id   AF-A0A7J4J7N7-F1
#
_cell.length_a   1.000
_cell.length_b   1.000
_cell.length_c   1.000
_cell.angle_alpha   90.00
_cell.angle_beta   90.00
_cell.angle_gamma   90.00
#
_symmetry.space_group_name_H-M   'P 1'
#
loop_
_entity.id
_entity.type
_entity.pdbx_description
1 polymer ?
#
loop_
_entity_poly.entity_id
_entity_poly.type
_entity_poly.pdbx_seq_one_letter_code
_entity_poly.pdbx_strand_id
1 'polypeptide(L)'
;MIENIIKPEWVWREPLYAVVLGFCISMIGTSIGLFVFPEDASLAGVLFITIAGVAFLNKIIDVVNAPTFWQRNKKLILIMGLFFLGVTISYLFWYLILPTSASQFFFSKQVKVLSQPFSTLIGYFSFAQATFTTIALNNLKIVMMVLVLSLIYGSGSVLIIAWNASVLGVFIGSFGKITSFLAFVPHTALEFLAFFCAAIAGSLISICFDPNKLGAYKKDRTLQDALVLFGISVGLILLGAVIETSMMS
;
A
#
# COMPACT_ATOMS: atom_id res chain seq x y z
N MET A 1 7.53 21.23 6.81
CA MET A 1 6.43 22.16 7.14
C MET A 1 5.07 21.45 7.32
N ILE A 2 4.68 20.48 6.48
CA ILE A 2 3.59 19.49 6.82
C ILE A 2 4.12 18.41 7.78
N GLU A 3 5.38 18.04 7.59
CA GLU A 3 6.18 17.15 8.42
C GLU A 3 6.24 17.44 9.94
N ASN A 4 5.86 18.65 10.39
CA ASN A 4 5.82 19.01 11.81
C ASN A 4 4.41 18.88 12.42
N ILE A 5 3.38 18.70 11.59
CA ILE A 5 1.99 18.55 12.02
C ILE A 5 1.77 17.14 12.58
N ILE A 6 2.49 16.16 12.04
CA ILE A 6 2.37 14.75 12.43
C ILE A 6 3.64 14.35 13.18
N LYS A 7 3.52 14.26 14.51
CA LYS A 7 4.58 13.73 15.35
C LYS A 7 4.63 12.20 15.18
N PRO A 8 5.72 11.61 14.64
CA PRO A 8 5.82 10.17 14.43
C PRO A 8 5.65 9.38 15.73
N GLU A 9 5.97 9.98 16.87
CA GLU A 9 5.79 9.40 18.20
C GLU A 9 4.33 9.12 18.54
N TRP A 10 3.39 9.94 18.05
CA TRP A 10 1.96 9.73 18.29
C TRP A 10 1.45 8.49 17.58
N VAL A 11 1.81 8.34 16.30
CA VAL A 11 1.40 7.17 15.50
C VAL A 11 2.15 5.93 15.96
N TRP A 12 3.40 6.08 16.38
CA TRP A 12 4.09 4.99 17.04
C TRP A 12 3.34 4.60 18.32
N ARG A 13 3.01 5.51 19.23
CA ARG A 13 2.28 5.13 20.45
C ARG A 13 0.91 4.50 20.17
N GLU A 14 0.15 5.11 19.27
CA GLU A 14 -1.22 4.71 18.91
C GLU A 14 -1.34 4.56 17.38
N PRO A 15 -1.13 3.33 16.83
CA PRO A 15 -1.13 3.09 15.39
C PRO A 15 -2.41 3.49 14.66
N LEU A 16 -3.55 3.54 15.35
CA LEU A 16 -4.85 3.93 14.77
C LEU A 16 -4.83 5.35 14.17
N TYR A 17 -3.97 6.25 14.64
CA TYR A 17 -3.81 7.56 14.02
C TYR A 17 -3.36 7.46 12.56
N ALA A 18 -2.69 6.38 12.14
CA ALA A 18 -2.33 6.16 10.74
C ALA A 18 -3.56 6.13 9.81
N VAL A 19 -4.72 5.62 10.27
CA VAL A 19 -5.96 5.64 9.48
C VAL A 19 -6.42 7.07 9.23
N VAL A 20 -6.47 7.88 10.28
CA VAL A 20 -6.91 9.28 10.21
C VAL A 20 -5.97 10.07 9.29
N LEU A 21 -4.66 9.83 9.41
CA LEU A 21 -3.67 10.47 8.54
C LEU A 21 -3.82 10.07 7.08
N GLY A 22 -3.91 8.76 6.80
CA GLY A 22 -4.13 8.25 5.46
C GLY A 22 -5.39 8.85 4.85
N PHE A 23 -6.49 8.89 5.60
CA PHE A 23 -7.76 9.48 5.18
C PHE A 23 -7.63 10.99 4.90
N CYS A 24 -7.11 11.78 5.83
CA CYS A 24 -7.00 13.23 5.65
C CYS A 24 -6.05 13.61 4.50
N ILE A 25 -4.89 12.95 4.41
CA ILE A 25 -3.91 13.18 3.33
C ILE A 25 -4.53 12.84 1.98
N SER A 26 -5.26 11.74 1.87
CA SER A 26 -5.92 11.34 0.61
C SER A 26 -7.13 12.18 0.25
N MET A 27 -7.91 12.65 1.22
CA MET A 27 -8.97 13.63 0.99
C MET A 27 -8.41 14.92 0.39
N ILE A 28 -7.34 15.46 0.99
CA ILE A 28 -6.67 16.68 0.51
C ILE A 28 -6.02 16.44 -0.85
N GLY A 29 -5.24 15.37 -0.99
CA GLY A 29 -4.52 15.04 -2.22
C GLY A 29 -5.46 14.83 -3.41
N THR A 30 -6.56 14.10 -3.21
CA THR A 30 -7.57 13.88 -4.26
C THR A 30 -8.28 15.18 -4.61
N SER A 31 -8.64 16.01 -3.62
CA SER A 31 -9.26 17.31 -3.86
C SER A 31 -8.35 18.23 -4.68
N ILE A 32 -7.07 18.33 -4.30
CA ILE A 32 -6.08 19.12 -5.05
C ILE A 32 -5.91 18.55 -6.47
N GLY A 33 -5.86 17.22 -6.62
CA GLY A 33 -5.82 16.56 -7.92
C GLY A 33 -6.98 16.97 -8.83
N LEU A 34 -8.19 17.05 -8.28
CA LEU A 34 -9.38 17.50 -9.01
C LEU A 34 -9.28 18.96 -9.48
N PHE A 35 -8.73 19.84 -8.64
CA PHE A 35 -8.61 21.26 -8.98
C PHE A 35 -7.45 21.56 -9.94
N VAL A 36 -6.31 20.87 -9.80
CA VAL A 36 -5.08 21.19 -10.53
C VAL A 36 -4.93 20.38 -11.81
N PHE A 37 -5.35 19.10 -11.81
CA PHE A 37 -5.20 18.18 -12.94
C PHE A 37 -6.52 17.45 -13.25
N PRO A 38 -7.59 18.15 -13.70
CA PRO A 38 -8.93 17.55 -13.81
C PRO A 38 -9.00 16.27 -14.64
N GLU A 39 -8.19 16.15 -15.70
CA GLU A 39 -8.15 14.96 -16.59
C GLU A 39 -7.44 13.75 -15.98
N ASP A 40 -6.49 13.97 -15.07
CA ASP A 40 -5.68 12.93 -14.41
C ASP A 40 -5.81 13.01 -12.87
N ALA A 41 -6.93 13.55 -12.39
CA ALA A 41 -7.10 13.94 -11.00
C ALA A 41 -6.86 12.81 -10.00
N SER A 42 -7.27 11.58 -10.35
CA SER A 42 -7.07 10.41 -9.49
C SER A 42 -5.60 10.01 -9.39
N LEU A 43 -4.82 10.11 -10.47
CA LEU A 43 -3.39 9.81 -10.50
C LEU A 43 -2.60 10.92 -9.81
N ALA A 44 -2.95 12.19 -10.04
CA ALA A 44 -2.40 13.33 -9.30
C ALA A 44 -2.66 13.20 -7.79
N GLY A 45 -3.86 12.77 -7.40
CA GLY A 45 -4.20 12.46 -6.00
C GLY A 45 -3.28 11.41 -5.39
N VAL A 46 -3.04 10.30 -6.09
CA VAL A 46 -2.09 9.26 -5.65
C VAL A 46 -0.67 9.82 -5.50
N LEU A 47 -0.22 10.69 -6.40
CA LEU A 47 1.09 11.33 -6.29
C LEU A 47 1.19 12.24 -5.06
N PHE A 48 0.18 13.07 -4.77
CA PHE A 48 0.19 13.91 -3.58
C PHE A 48 0.16 13.09 -2.28
N ILE A 49 -0.61 12.00 -2.26
CA ILE A 49 -0.59 11.02 -1.15
C ILE A 49 0.80 10.42 -1.00
N THR A 50 1.46 10.12 -2.12
CA THR A 50 2.81 9.56 -2.12
C THR A 50 3.82 10.52 -1.50
N ILE A 51 3.82 11.79 -1.91
CA ILE A 51 4.74 12.80 -1.38
C ILE A 51 4.63 12.90 0.14
N ALA A 52 3.39 13.03 0.66
CA ALA A 52 3.15 13.13 2.09
C ALA A 52 3.43 11.80 2.82
N GLY A 53 3.03 10.68 2.24
CA GLY A 53 3.18 9.34 2.83
C GLY A 53 4.64 8.88 2.89
N VAL A 54 5.48 9.20 1.90
CA VAL A 54 6.93 8.92 1.92
C VAL A 54 7.59 9.66 3.08
N ALA A 55 7.33 10.96 3.22
CA ALA A 55 7.88 11.76 4.31
C ALA A 55 7.44 11.21 5.68
N PHE A 56 6.16 10.83 5.81
CA PHE A 56 5.61 10.23 7.02
C PHE A 56 6.26 8.87 7.35
N LEU A 57 6.30 7.92 6.42
CA LEU A 57 6.84 6.58 6.69
C LEU A 57 8.34 6.61 6.98
N ASN A 58 9.12 7.44 6.29
CA ASN A 58 10.54 7.61 6.59
C ASN A 58 10.75 8.04 8.05
N LYS A 59 9.97 8.99 8.55
CA LYS A 59 10.03 9.41 9.96
C LYS A 59 9.62 8.33 10.94
N ILE A 60 8.60 7.54 10.60
CA ILE A 60 8.16 6.42 11.44
C ILE A 60 9.26 5.37 11.55
N ILE A 61 9.91 5.04 10.44
CA ILE A 61 10.99 4.06 10.41
C ILE A 61 12.16 4.53 11.28
N ASP A 62 12.53 5.82 11.20
CA ASP A 62 13.64 6.40 11.96
C ASP A 62 13.43 6.37 13.50
N VAL A 63 12.18 6.32 13.98
CA VAL A 63 11.88 6.23 15.43
C VAL A 63 11.72 4.79 15.94
N VAL A 64 11.84 3.79 15.07
CA VAL A 64 11.72 2.37 15.46
C VAL A 64 12.88 1.98 16.35
N ASN A 65 12.60 1.79 17.64
CA ASN A 65 13.55 1.23 18.58
C ASN A 65 12.91 0.05 19.32
N ALA A 66 13.22 -1.18 18.90
CA ALA A 66 12.76 -2.37 19.61
C ALA A 66 13.78 -3.53 19.53
N PRO A 67 13.89 -4.36 20.59
CA PRO A 67 14.97 -5.33 20.72
C PRO A 67 14.72 -6.63 19.96
N THR A 68 13.53 -6.91 19.43
CA THR A 68 13.24 -8.17 18.69
C THR A 68 12.67 -7.88 17.30
N PHE A 69 12.87 -8.81 16.36
CA PHE A 69 12.36 -8.73 14.98
C PHE A 69 10.86 -8.40 14.95
N TRP A 70 10.06 -9.19 15.68
CA TRP A 70 8.60 -9.05 15.67
C TRP A 70 8.13 -7.73 16.29
N GLN A 71 8.76 -7.28 17.37
CA GLN A 71 8.39 -6.00 18.00
C GLN A 71 8.68 -4.80 17.09
N ARG A 72 9.76 -4.85 16.30
CA ARG A 72 10.09 -3.81 15.31
C ARG A 72 9.08 -3.83 14.15
N ASN A 73 8.93 -4.99 13.52
CA ASN A 73 8.31 -5.07 12.21
C ASN A 73 6.79 -5.20 12.26
N LYS A 74 6.20 -5.89 13.26
CA LYS A 74 4.74 -6.03 13.39
C LYS A 74 4.05 -4.66 13.44
N LYS A 75 4.66 -3.72 14.14
CA LYS A 75 4.10 -2.38 14.34
C LYS A 75 4.22 -1.52 13.09
N LEU A 76 5.32 -1.63 12.35
CA LEU A 76 5.47 -1.02 11.03
C LEU A 76 4.43 -1.54 10.04
N ILE A 77 4.26 -2.87 9.96
CA ILE A 77 3.24 -3.51 9.10
C ILE A 77 1.85 -3.00 9.47
N LEU A 78 1.53 -2.93 10.76
CA LEU A 78 0.25 -2.41 11.24
C LEU A 78 0.04 -0.94 10.84
N ILE A 79 1.03 -0.07 11.05
CA ILE A 79 0.95 1.35 10.68
C ILE A 79 0.73 1.51 9.17
N MET A 80 1.44 0.73 8.35
CA MET A 80 1.26 0.74 6.89
C MET A 80 -0.12 0.26 6.47
N GLY A 81 -0.62 -0.83 7.05
CA GLY A 81 -1.96 -1.34 6.78
C GLY A 81 -3.06 -0.37 7.21
N LEU A 82 -2.90 0.31 8.34
CA LEU A 82 -3.84 1.33 8.82
C LEU A 82 -3.80 2.60 7.94
N PHE A 83 -2.61 3.04 7.50
CA PHE A 83 -2.48 4.12 6.53
C PHE A 83 -3.16 3.77 5.20
N PHE A 84 -2.91 2.57 4.67
CA PHE A 84 -3.56 2.02 3.48
C PHE A 84 -5.08 1.99 3.63
N LEU A 85 -5.60 1.58 4.79
CA LEU A 85 -7.03 1.58 5.09
C LEU A 85 -7.61 3.00 5.07
N GLY A 86 -6.91 3.97 5.66
CA GLY A 86 -7.32 5.37 5.62
C GLY A 86 -7.46 5.91 4.20
N VAL A 87 -6.47 5.63 3.34
CA VAL A 87 -6.52 5.99 1.91
C VAL A 87 -7.69 5.28 1.21
N THR A 88 -7.87 3.98 1.45
CA THR A 88 -8.98 3.19 0.89
C THR A 88 -10.34 3.82 1.24
N ILE A 89 -10.55 4.21 2.50
CA ILE A 89 -11.80 4.82 2.98
C ILE A 89 -12.04 6.17 2.30
N SER A 90 -11.00 6.97 2.04
CA SER A 90 -11.14 8.25 1.35
C SER A 90 -11.58 8.08 -0.11
N TYR A 91 -10.98 7.13 -0.85
CA TYR A 91 -11.39 6.85 -2.22
C TYR A 91 -12.80 6.27 -2.28
N LEU A 92 -13.15 5.38 -1.34
CA LEU A 92 -14.52 4.88 -1.20
C LEU A 92 -15.52 6.03 -0.96
N PHE A 93 -15.19 6.94 -0.03
CA PHE A 93 -16.02 8.11 0.28
C PHE A 93 -16.30 8.95 -0.97
N TRP A 94 -15.27 9.31 -1.72
CA TRP A 94 -15.43 10.09 -2.96
C TRP A 94 -16.21 9.34 -4.03
N TYR A 95 -15.96 8.04 -4.20
CA TYR A 95 -16.66 7.23 -5.19
C TYR A 95 -18.17 7.15 -4.91
N LEU A 96 -18.57 7.05 -3.64
CA LEU A 96 -19.97 6.92 -3.23
C LEU A 96 -20.75 8.25 -3.24
N ILE A 97 -20.08 9.38 -3.00
CA ILE A 97 -20.76 10.69 -2.89
C ILE A 97 -20.92 11.38 -4.24
N LEU A 98 -20.00 11.15 -5.17
CA LEU A 98 -20.07 11.75 -6.49
C LEU A 98 -21.16 11.11 -7.35
N PRO A 99 -21.83 11.88 -8.25
CA PRO A 99 -22.70 11.31 -9.26
C PRO A 99 -21.97 10.26 -10.11
N THR A 100 -22.68 9.22 -10.55
CA THR A 100 -22.08 8.08 -11.27
C THR A 100 -21.24 8.50 -12.48
N SER A 101 -21.68 9.50 -13.26
CA SER A 101 -20.90 10.01 -14.40
C SER A 101 -19.57 10.65 -13.96
N ALA A 102 -19.58 11.42 -12.87
CA ALA A 102 -18.39 12.07 -12.33
C ALA A 102 -17.44 11.06 -11.68
N SER A 103 -17.95 10.07 -10.93
CA SER A 103 -17.10 9.05 -10.31
C SER A 103 -16.43 8.16 -11.36
N GLN A 104 -17.15 7.77 -12.41
CA GLN A 104 -16.59 6.99 -13.53
C GLN A 104 -15.54 7.78 -14.31
N PHE A 105 -15.73 9.09 -14.48
CA PHE A 105 -14.75 9.96 -15.12
C PHE A 105 -13.49 10.13 -14.26
N PHE A 106 -13.65 10.57 -13.00
CA PHE A 106 -12.52 10.85 -12.12
C PHE A 106 -11.72 9.61 -11.76
N PHE A 107 -12.38 8.50 -11.50
CA PHE A 107 -11.72 7.23 -11.15
C PHE A 107 -11.53 6.31 -12.35
N SER A 108 -11.57 6.84 -13.58
CA SER A 108 -11.46 6.07 -14.82
C SER A 108 -10.24 5.15 -14.87
N LYS A 109 -9.09 5.58 -14.32
CA LYS A 109 -7.88 4.75 -14.24
C LYS A 109 -8.06 3.57 -13.29
N GLN A 110 -8.63 3.79 -12.11
CA GLN A 110 -8.92 2.73 -11.13
C GLN A 110 -9.99 1.77 -11.69
N VAL A 111 -11.07 2.29 -12.25
CA VAL A 111 -12.12 1.49 -12.90
C VAL A 111 -11.54 0.66 -14.05
N LYS A 112 -10.63 1.22 -14.84
CA LYS A 112 -9.97 0.49 -15.92
C LYS A 112 -9.18 -0.71 -15.41
N VAL A 113 -8.46 -0.58 -14.29
CA VAL A 113 -7.77 -1.71 -13.64
C VAL A 113 -8.75 -2.84 -13.29
N LEU A 114 -9.94 -2.49 -12.81
CA LEU A 114 -10.97 -3.48 -12.45
C LEU A 114 -11.59 -4.17 -13.68
N SER A 115 -11.66 -3.49 -14.81
CA SER A 115 -12.25 -4.01 -16.06
C SER A 115 -11.30 -4.84 -16.92
N GLN A 116 -9.99 -4.81 -16.65
CA GLN A 116 -9.00 -5.47 -17.50
C GLN A 116 -8.67 -6.87 -16.99
N PRO A 117 -8.72 -7.92 -17.84
CA PRO A 117 -8.40 -9.30 -17.46
C PRO A 117 -6.89 -9.55 -17.24
N PHE A 118 -6.04 -8.53 -17.40
CA PHE A 118 -4.58 -8.64 -17.25
C PHE A 118 -4.05 -7.67 -16.18
N SER A 119 -3.05 -8.16 -15.44
CA SER A 119 -2.30 -7.43 -14.43
C SER A 119 -1.68 -6.15 -15.00
N THR A 120 -1.92 -5.03 -14.32
CA THR A 120 -1.05 -3.87 -14.48
C THR A 120 0.21 -4.10 -13.65
N LEU A 121 1.31 -3.40 -14.00
CA LEU A 121 2.57 -3.45 -13.22
C LEU A 121 2.39 -3.03 -11.74
N ILE A 122 1.28 -2.36 -11.41
CA ILE A 122 1.06 -1.67 -10.14
C ILE A 122 -0.21 -2.19 -9.43
N GLY A 123 -0.97 -3.10 -10.03
CA GLY A 123 -2.20 -3.63 -9.43
C GLY A 123 -2.82 -4.79 -10.21
N TYR A 124 -3.45 -5.72 -9.49
CA TYR A 124 -4.10 -6.90 -10.01
C TYR A 124 -5.44 -7.15 -9.30
N PHE A 125 -6.50 -7.32 -10.07
CA PHE A 125 -7.78 -7.88 -9.63
C PHE A 125 -8.24 -8.83 -10.74
N SER A 126 -8.21 -10.15 -10.48
CA SER A 126 -8.64 -11.14 -11.46
C SER A 126 -10.09 -11.52 -11.25
N PHE A 127 -10.89 -11.42 -12.31
CA PHE A 127 -12.27 -11.92 -12.34
C PHE A 127 -12.45 -13.12 -13.26
N ALA A 128 -11.38 -13.56 -13.93
CA ALA A 128 -11.35 -14.73 -14.79
C ALA A 128 -10.65 -15.90 -14.08
N GLN A 129 -10.89 -17.13 -14.55
CA GLN A 129 -10.18 -18.35 -14.13
C GLN A 129 -8.69 -18.25 -14.48
N ALA A 130 -7.94 -17.54 -13.64
CA ALA A 130 -6.51 -17.39 -13.74
C ALA A 130 -5.82 -18.60 -13.13
N THR A 131 -4.72 -19.04 -13.74
CA THR A 131 -3.91 -20.12 -13.18
C THR A 131 -3.10 -19.61 -12.00
N PHE A 132 -2.73 -20.52 -11.10
CA PHE A 132 -1.83 -20.24 -9.97
C PHE A 132 -0.58 -19.48 -10.41
N THR A 133 0.07 -19.96 -11.48
CA THR A 133 1.30 -19.36 -12.01
C THR A 133 1.09 -17.92 -12.46
N THR A 134 -0.05 -17.62 -13.10
CA THR A 134 -0.39 -16.27 -13.53
C THR A 134 -0.54 -15.33 -12.34
N ILE A 135 -1.32 -15.73 -11.33
CA ILE A 135 -1.56 -14.95 -10.11
C ILE A 135 -0.25 -14.72 -9.35
N ALA A 136 0.51 -15.80 -9.09
CA ALA A 136 1.75 -15.74 -8.32
C ALA A 136 2.81 -14.85 -8.99
N LEU A 137 3.05 -15.01 -10.30
CA LEU A 137 4.05 -14.21 -11.01
C LEU A 137 3.65 -12.74 -11.11
N ASN A 138 2.37 -12.42 -11.23
CA ASN A 138 1.90 -11.05 -11.28
C ASN A 138 2.11 -10.34 -9.94
N ASN A 139 1.70 -10.97 -8.85
CA ASN A 139 1.90 -10.43 -7.51
C ASN A 139 3.39 -10.36 -7.11
N LEU A 140 4.21 -11.30 -7.56
CA LEU A 140 5.67 -11.22 -7.38
C LEU A 140 6.29 -10.02 -8.12
N LYS A 141 5.80 -9.66 -9.32
CA LYS A 141 6.26 -8.43 -9.99
C LYS A 141 5.95 -7.19 -9.16
N ILE A 142 4.76 -7.11 -8.56
CA ILE A 142 4.38 -6.00 -7.67
C ILE A 142 5.29 -5.97 -6.43
N VAL A 143 5.49 -7.12 -5.77
CA VAL A 143 6.43 -7.25 -4.64
C VAL A 143 7.84 -6.76 -5.00
N MET A 144 8.37 -7.14 -6.16
CA MET A 144 9.68 -6.69 -6.61
C MET A 144 9.71 -5.18 -6.86
N MET A 145 8.67 -4.62 -7.47
CA MET A 145 8.60 -3.18 -7.72
C MET A 145 8.49 -2.38 -6.42
N VAL A 146 7.69 -2.87 -5.47
CA VAL A 146 7.58 -2.33 -4.11
C VAL A 146 8.93 -2.34 -3.41
N LEU A 147 9.65 -3.46 -3.43
CA LEU A 147 10.98 -3.61 -2.85
C LEU A 147 11.96 -2.60 -3.44
N VAL A 148 12.04 -2.53 -4.78
CA VAL A 148 12.98 -1.65 -5.50
C VAL A 148 12.69 -0.17 -5.24
N LEU A 149 11.42 0.25 -5.29
CA LEU A 149 11.07 1.66 -5.03
C LEU A 149 11.34 2.06 -3.58
N SER A 150 11.08 1.18 -2.61
CA SER A 150 11.45 1.43 -1.21
C SER A 150 12.96 1.49 -1.03
N LEU A 151 13.72 0.62 -1.72
CA LEU A 151 15.18 0.65 -1.66
C LEU A 151 15.75 1.98 -2.18
N ILE A 152 15.27 2.46 -3.33
CA ILE A 152 15.78 3.68 -3.98
C ILE A 152 15.40 4.95 -3.20
N TYR A 153 14.16 5.05 -2.73
CA TYR A 153 13.61 6.28 -2.15
C TYR A 153 13.31 6.19 -0.64
N GLY A 154 13.81 5.18 0.05
CA GLY A 154 13.53 4.89 1.46
C GLY A 154 12.13 4.31 1.66
N SER A 155 11.09 5.10 1.41
CA SER A 155 9.67 4.66 1.48
C SER A 155 8.94 4.82 0.15
N GLY A 156 9.66 4.80 -1.00
CA GLY A 156 9.08 5.03 -2.33
C GLY A 156 7.96 4.07 -2.73
N SER A 157 7.88 2.90 -2.09
CA SER A 157 6.77 1.95 -2.21
C SER A 157 5.39 2.53 -1.87
N VAL A 158 5.32 3.64 -1.13
CA VAL A 158 4.07 4.36 -0.82
C VAL A 158 3.29 4.66 -2.11
N LEU A 159 3.96 4.90 -3.24
CA LEU A 159 3.29 5.10 -4.52
C LEU A 159 2.38 3.92 -4.90
N ILE A 160 2.93 2.72 -4.83
CA ILE A 160 2.22 1.48 -5.19
C ILE A 160 1.14 1.17 -4.14
N ILE A 161 1.44 1.41 -2.87
CA ILE A 161 0.50 1.21 -1.76
C ILE A 161 -0.70 2.15 -1.88
N ALA A 162 -0.47 3.43 -2.14
CA ALA A 162 -1.51 4.42 -2.34
C ALA A 162 -2.32 4.15 -3.61
N TRP A 163 -1.67 3.72 -4.69
CA TRP A 163 -2.35 3.26 -5.90
C TRP A 163 -3.29 2.09 -5.60
N ASN A 164 -2.80 1.03 -4.95
CA ASN A 164 -3.63 -0.14 -4.62
C ASN A 164 -4.76 0.20 -3.64
N ALA A 165 -4.52 1.08 -2.67
CA ALA A 165 -5.56 1.57 -1.77
C ALA A 165 -6.66 2.32 -2.54
N SER A 166 -6.28 3.13 -3.53
CA SER A 166 -7.23 3.85 -4.37
C SER A 166 -8.09 2.89 -5.21
N VAL A 167 -7.47 1.87 -5.80
CA VAL A 167 -8.17 0.85 -6.58
C VAL A 167 -9.11 0.06 -5.68
N LEU A 168 -8.67 -0.34 -4.49
CA LEU A 168 -9.51 -1.05 -3.52
C LEU A 168 -10.72 -0.21 -3.07
N GLY A 169 -10.53 1.09 -2.82
CA GLY A 169 -11.63 1.98 -2.42
C GLY A 169 -12.70 2.10 -3.50
N VAL A 170 -12.28 2.29 -4.75
CA VAL A 170 -13.16 2.30 -5.92
C VAL A 170 -13.82 0.94 -6.14
N PHE A 171 -13.08 -0.15 -5.96
CA PHE A 171 -13.57 -1.52 -6.08
C PHE A 171 -14.69 -1.81 -5.08
N ILE A 172 -14.49 -1.49 -3.80
CA ILE A 172 -15.51 -1.63 -2.76
C ILE A 172 -16.75 -0.79 -3.10
N GLY A 173 -16.55 0.46 -3.55
CA GLY A 173 -17.64 1.34 -3.94
C GLY A 173 -18.42 0.87 -5.17
N SER A 174 -17.79 0.09 -6.05
CA SER A 174 -18.43 -0.46 -7.24
C SER A 174 -19.32 -1.68 -6.97
N PHE A 175 -19.19 -2.35 -5.81
CA PHE A 175 -20.07 -3.45 -5.45
C PHE A 175 -21.42 -2.97 -4.95
N GLY A 176 -22.49 -3.46 -5.57
CA GLY A 176 -23.85 -3.28 -5.06
C GLY A 176 -24.20 -4.17 -3.86
N LYS A 177 -23.40 -5.21 -3.56
CA LYS A 177 -23.63 -6.15 -2.44
C LYS A 177 -22.32 -6.50 -1.71
N ILE A 178 -22.30 -6.32 -0.39
CA ILE A 178 -21.12 -6.57 0.46
C ILE A 178 -20.65 -8.03 0.45
N THR A 179 -21.56 -8.98 0.20
CA THR A 179 -21.27 -10.42 0.14
C THR A 179 -20.32 -10.79 -0.99
N SER A 180 -20.38 -10.08 -2.12
CA SER A 180 -19.50 -10.31 -3.25
C SER A 180 -18.07 -9.87 -2.96
N PHE A 181 -17.88 -8.80 -2.17
CA PHE A 181 -16.57 -8.33 -1.73
C PHE A 181 -15.91 -9.29 -0.73
N LEU A 182 -16.69 -9.84 0.22
CA LEU A 182 -16.18 -10.73 1.27
C LEU A 182 -15.48 -11.98 0.72
N ALA A 183 -15.85 -12.43 -0.48
CA ALA A 183 -15.20 -13.55 -1.15
C ALA A 183 -13.75 -13.23 -1.59
N PHE A 184 -13.41 -11.96 -1.82
CA PHE A 184 -12.05 -11.58 -2.24
C PHE A 184 -11.11 -11.32 -1.06
N VAL A 185 -11.65 -10.98 0.11
CA VAL A 185 -10.88 -10.60 1.30
C VAL A 185 -9.75 -11.59 1.66
N PRO A 186 -9.94 -12.92 1.66
CA PRO A 186 -8.91 -13.84 2.13
C PRO A 186 -7.58 -13.77 1.35
N HIS A 187 -7.61 -13.78 0.02
CA HIS A 187 -6.38 -13.68 -0.79
C HIS A 187 -5.87 -12.24 -0.84
N THR A 188 -6.77 -11.26 -1.04
CA THR A 188 -6.41 -9.84 -1.14
C THR A 188 -5.71 -9.33 0.13
N ALA A 189 -6.13 -9.80 1.31
CA ALA A 189 -5.46 -9.45 2.57
C ALA A 189 -4.02 -9.99 2.65
N LEU A 190 -3.78 -11.22 2.18
CA LEU A 190 -2.43 -11.80 2.15
C LEU A 190 -1.53 -11.06 1.16
N GLU A 191 -2.05 -10.69 0.00
CA GLU A 191 -1.32 -9.92 -1.01
C GLU A 191 -0.89 -8.55 -0.48
N PHE A 192 -1.80 -7.78 0.12
CA PHE A 192 -1.44 -6.49 0.70
C PHE A 192 -0.47 -6.62 1.87
N LEU A 193 -0.62 -7.63 2.72
CA LEU A 193 0.35 -7.92 3.78
C LEU A 193 1.74 -8.24 3.21
N ALA A 194 1.81 -8.96 2.09
CA ALA A 194 3.06 -9.20 1.39
C ALA A 194 3.67 -7.88 0.90
N PHE A 195 2.88 -7.01 0.26
CA PHE A 195 3.36 -5.71 -0.22
C PHE A 195 3.89 -4.84 0.94
N PHE A 196 3.24 -4.84 2.09
CA PHE A 196 3.75 -4.11 3.26
C PHE A 196 5.07 -4.70 3.77
N CYS A 197 5.21 -6.03 3.83
CA CYS A 197 6.46 -6.68 4.19
C CYS A 197 7.59 -6.34 3.21
N ALA A 198 7.34 -6.38 1.90
CA ALA A 198 8.30 -6.02 0.86
C ALA A 198 8.70 -4.54 0.93
N ALA A 199 7.75 -3.66 1.21
CA ALA A 199 7.99 -2.23 1.35
C ALA A 199 8.96 -1.96 2.51
N ILE A 200 8.69 -2.53 3.69
CA ILE A 200 9.55 -2.39 4.87
C ILE A 200 10.92 -3.01 4.60
N ALA A 201 10.98 -4.19 3.98
CA ALA A 201 12.24 -4.83 3.60
C ALA A 201 13.10 -3.90 2.73
N GLY A 202 12.52 -3.29 1.70
CA GLY A 202 13.23 -2.34 0.83
C GLY A 202 13.71 -1.10 1.60
N SER A 203 12.89 -0.57 2.51
CA SER A 203 13.26 0.57 3.34
C SER A 203 14.42 0.27 4.29
N LEU A 204 14.41 -0.90 4.93
CA LEU A 204 15.50 -1.35 5.80
C LEU A 204 16.80 -1.58 5.02
N ILE A 205 16.71 -2.11 3.80
CA ILE A 205 17.87 -2.23 2.91
C ILE A 205 18.41 -0.84 2.56
N SER A 206 17.54 0.13 2.24
CA SER A 206 17.92 1.51 1.98
C SER A 206 18.74 2.12 3.13
N ILE A 207 18.29 1.92 4.38
CA ILE A 207 19.01 2.38 5.59
C ILE A 207 20.41 1.77 5.71
N CYS A 208 20.59 0.51 5.33
CA CYS A 208 21.90 -0.15 5.35
C CYS A 208 22.93 0.49 4.40
N PHE A 209 22.48 1.27 3.42
CA PHE A 209 23.31 2.02 2.49
C PHE A 209 23.42 3.52 2.81
N ASP A 210 22.73 4.02 3.84
CA ASP A 210 22.83 5.41 4.31
C ASP A 210 23.73 5.51 5.56
N PRO A 211 24.97 6.02 5.43
CA PRO A 211 25.91 6.13 6.56
C PRO A 211 25.39 7.00 7.71
N ASN A 212 24.52 7.99 7.43
CA ASN A 212 23.99 8.90 8.44
C ASN A 212 22.95 8.22 9.33
N LYS A 213 22.25 7.23 8.79
CA LYS A 213 21.24 6.44 9.52
C LYS A 213 21.84 5.21 10.17
N LEU A 214 22.94 4.69 9.64
CA LEU A 214 23.61 3.48 10.12
C LEU A 214 24.05 3.55 11.59
N GLY A 215 24.38 4.74 12.13
CA GLY A 215 24.81 4.89 13.52
C GLY A 215 23.73 4.50 14.56
N ALA A 216 22.45 4.63 14.21
CA ALA A 216 21.32 4.23 15.07
C ALA A 216 20.99 2.73 14.95
N TYR A 217 21.43 2.06 13.89
CA TYR A 217 21.06 0.69 13.55
C TYR A 217 22.28 -0.23 13.42
N LYS A 218 22.27 -1.38 14.10
CA LYS A 218 23.26 -2.43 13.77
C LYS A 218 23.02 -2.92 12.35
N LYS A 219 23.94 -2.63 11.42
CA LYS A 219 23.83 -2.93 9.98
C LYS A 219 23.43 -4.38 9.71
N ASP A 220 24.16 -5.33 10.30
CA ASP A 220 23.92 -6.77 10.07
C ASP A 220 22.52 -7.20 10.49
N ARG A 221 22.05 -6.64 11.60
CA ARG A 221 20.71 -6.93 12.13
C ARG A 221 19.60 -6.38 11.24
N THR A 222 19.81 -5.18 10.71
CA THR A 222 18.84 -4.47 9.86
C THR A 222 18.69 -5.19 8.52
N LEU A 223 19.81 -5.65 7.96
CA LEU A 223 19.81 -6.45 6.74
C LEU A 223 19.13 -7.82 6.95
N GLN A 224 19.40 -8.49 8.08
CA GLN A 224 18.73 -9.75 8.43
C GLN A 224 17.21 -9.58 8.53
N ASP A 225 16.75 -8.54 9.22
CA ASP A 225 15.33 -8.22 9.31
C ASP A 225 14.70 -8.01 7.92
N ALA A 226 15.39 -7.29 7.04
CA ALA A 226 14.92 -7.06 5.68
C ALA A 226 14.78 -8.36 4.86
N LEU A 227 15.78 -9.24 4.94
CA LEU A 227 15.76 -10.54 4.23
C LEU A 227 14.64 -11.44 4.74
N VAL A 228 14.41 -11.48 6.07
CA VAL A 228 13.31 -12.24 6.67
C VAL A 228 11.96 -11.68 6.21
N LEU A 229 11.78 -10.36 6.23
CA LEU A 229 10.55 -9.72 5.75
C LEU A 229 10.29 -9.98 4.26
N PHE A 230 11.32 -9.94 3.44
CA PHE A 230 11.19 -10.26 2.02
C PHE A 230 10.80 -11.73 1.81
N GLY A 231 11.41 -12.66 2.56
CA GLY A 231 11.02 -14.07 2.55
C GLY A 231 9.56 -14.28 2.97
N ILE A 232 9.10 -13.60 4.03
CA ILE A 232 7.70 -13.60 4.46
C ILE A 232 6.79 -13.07 3.35
N SER A 233 7.17 -11.97 2.70
CA SER A 233 6.41 -11.40 1.57
C SER A 233 6.23 -12.42 0.44
N VAL A 234 7.29 -13.11 0.04
CA VAL A 234 7.20 -14.13 -1.02
C VAL A 234 6.29 -15.27 -0.60
N GLY A 235 6.43 -15.76 0.64
CA GLY A 235 5.56 -16.81 1.18
C GLY A 235 4.07 -16.41 1.19
N LEU A 236 3.76 -15.18 1.59
CA LEU A 236 2.39 -14.65 1.61
C LEU A 236 1.78 -14.55 0.20
N ILE A 237 2.55 -14.16 -0.81
CA ILE A 237 2.08 -14.16 -2.20
C ILE A 237 1.73 -15.56 -2.69
N LEU A 238 2.59 -16.55 -2.41
CA LEU A 238 2.32 -17.93 -2.81
C LEU A 238 1.07 -18.48 -2.12
N LEU A 239 0.89 -18.18 -0.83
CA LEU A 239 -0.31 -18.55 -0.09
C LEU A 239 -1.57 -17.85 -0.64
N GLY A 240 -1.49 -16.55 -0.94
CA GLY A 240 -2.58 -15.79 -1.56
C GLY A 240 -3.01 -16.42 -2.90
N ALA A 241 -2.06 -16.78 -3.75
CA ALA A 241 -2.33 -17.44 -5.03
C ALA A 241 -2.97 -18.83 -4.88
N VAL A 242 -2.56 -19.62 -3.88
CA VAL A 242 -3.22 -20.91 -3.59
C VAL A 242 -4.67 -20.67 -3.18
N ILE A 243 -4.92 -19.72 -2.28
CA ILE A 243 -6.29 -19.41 -1.82
C ILE A 243 -7.16 -18.94 -2.99
N GLU A 244 -6.69 -17.97 -3.78
CA GLU A 244 -7.46 -17.43 -4.90
C GLU A 244 -7.82 -18.51 -5.91
N THR A 245 -6.87 -19.36 -6.31
CA THR A 245 -7.14 -20.45 -7.24
C THR A 245 -8.11 -21.49 -6.70
N SER A 246 -8.04 -21.82 -5.41
CA SER A 246 -8.98 -22.75 -4.77
C SER A 246 -10.41 -22.22 -4.66
N MET A 247 -10.59 -20.89 -4.67
CA MET A 247 -11.90 -20.24 -4.63
C MET A 247 -12.52 -20.06 -6.02
N MET A 248 -11.70 -20.06 -7.07
CA MET A 248 -12.12 -19.93 -8.46
C MET A 248 -12.35 -21.28 -9.18
N SER A 249 -11.92 -22.39 -8.58
CA SER A 249 -12.03 -23.76 -9.10
C SER A 249 -13.37 -24.43 -8.79
#